data_AF-A0A0L1JII0-F1
#
_entry.id   AF-A0A0L1JII0-F1
#
_cell.length_a   1.000
_cell.length_b   1.000
_cell.length_c   1.000
_cell.angle_alpha   90.00
_cell.angle_beta   90.00
_cell.angle_gamma   90.00
#
_symmetry.space_group_name_H-M   'P 1'
#
loop_
_entity.id
_entity.type
_entity.pdbx_description
1 polymer ?
#
loop_
_entity_poly.entity_id
_entity_poly.type
_entity_poly.pdbx_seq_one_letter_code
_entity_poly.pdbx_strand_id
1 'polypeptide(L)'
;MPRQIAWDTSFKVHNRMNPSKSGIFMAWDFARVWDGLTMYVRDLDYVKWVTALIETCDFDPEIHFARYTVYCDGFEVTGNIFCEAHWHYAIGMNLERGLEFEIVPQDGQLETNHDGTLNDTTGREEFLAWVDDQYVSD
;
A
#
# COMPACT_ATOMS: atom_id res chain seq x y z
N MET A 1 -17.11 5.22 -6.24
CA MET A 1 -17.15 6.39 -5.31
C MET A 1 -15.80 6.58 -4.62
N PRO A 2 -15.29 7.82 -4.49
CA PRO A 2 -14.01 8.07 -3.81
C PRO A 2 -14.12 7.71 -2.31
N ARG A 3 -13.19 6.88 -1.82
CA ARG A 3 -13.16 6.46 -0.41
C ARG A 3 -12.60 7.57 0.46
N GLN A 4 -13.30 7.89 1.55
CA GLN A 4 -12.84 8.84 2.57
C GLN A 4 -11.92 8.15 3.56
N ILE A 5 -10.97 8.89 4.11
CA ILE A 5 -10.07 8.46 5.18
C ILE A 5 -10.12 9.51 6.29
N ALA A 6 -10.16 9.09 7.55
CA ALA A 6 -10.10 10.05 8.66
C ALA A 6 -8.68 10.64 8.71
N TRP A 7 -8.57 11.96 8.94
CA TRP A 7 -7.29 12.68 8.89
C TRP A 7 -6.25 12.13 9.90
N ASP A 8 -6.73 11.58 11.02
CA ASP A 8 -5.95 10.96 12.10
C ASP A 8 -5.78 9.43 11.94
N THR A 9 -6.13 8.88 10.77
CA THR A 9 -5.93 7.45 10.49
C THR A 9 -4.44 7.14 10.50
N SER A 10 -4.03 6.17 11.32
CA SER A 10 -2.63 5.78 11.45
C SER A 10 -2.19 4.79 10.35
N PHE A 11 -1.04 5.06 9.75
CA PHE A 11 -0.28 4.18 8.86
C PHE A 11 0.85 3.55 9.66
N LYS A 12 0.76 2.27 9.97
CA LYS A 12 1.84 1.54 10.65
C LYS A 12 2.74 0.89 9.60
N VAL A 13 4.04 1.09 9.74
CA VAL A 13 5.05 0.51 8.85
C VAL A 13 6.00 -0.32 9.68
N HIS A 14 6.03 -1.61 9.41
CA HIS A 14 6.89 -2.58 10.06
C HIS A 14 8.12 -2.85 9.20
N ASN A 15 9.29 -2.38 9.64
CA ASN A 15 10.52 -2.75 8.95
C ASN A 15 10.96 -4.15 9.39
N ARG A 16 10.83 -5.14 8.50
CA ARG A 16 11.17 -6.55 8.78
C ARG A 16 12.68 -6.80 8.84
N MET A 17 13.49 -5.92 8.25
CA MET A 17 14.96 -6.00 8.28
C MET A 17 15.53 -5.36 9.55
N ASN A 18 14.93 -4.26 9.99
CA ASN A 18 15.32 -3.54 11.20
C ASN A 18 14.09 -3.07 11.98
N PRO A 19 13.59 -3.85 12.96
CA PRO A 19 12.40 -3.49 13.72
C PRO A 19 12.49 -2.13 14.44
N SER A 20 13.69 -1.67 14.80
CA SER A 20 13.90 -0.36 15.44
C SER A 20 13.65 0.84 14.50
N LYS A 21 13.53 0.57 13.20
CA LYS A 21 13.18 1.52 12.14
C LYS A 21 11.73 1.34 11.66
N SER A 22 10.86 0.75 12.49
CA SER A 22 9.42 0.78 12.23
C SER A 22 8.85 2.15 12.57
N GLY A 23 7.78 2.56 11.88
CA GLY A 23 7.19 3.89 12.01
C GLY A 23 5.67 3.86 12.10
N ILE A 24 5.11 4.93 12.67
CA ILE A 24 3.68 5.22 12.62
C ILE A 24 3.53 6.65 12.09
N PHE A 25 2.74 6.80 11.04
CA PHE A 25 2.42 8.08 10.42
C PHE A 25 0.90 8.29 10.48
N MET A 26 0.45 9.51 10.25
CA MET A 26 -0.97 9.86 10.20
C MET A 26 -1.35 10.26 8.78
N ALA A 27 -2.63 10.07 8.40
CA ALA A 27 -3.09 10.39 7.06
C ALA A 27 -2.80 11.85 6.65
N TRP A 28 -2.91 12.78 7.61
CA TRP A 28 -2.58 14.19 7.39
C TRP A 28 -1.11 14.45 7.02
N ASP A 29 -0.16 13.58 7.41
CA ASP A 29 1.25 13.68 6.98
C ASP A 29 1.38 13.56 5.45
N PHE A 30 0.43 12.87 4.82
CA PHE A 30 0.46 12.56 3.40
C PHE A 30 -0.59 13.31 2.59
N ALA A 31 -1.37 14.23 3.18
CA ALA A 31 -2.35 14.97 2.40
C ALA A 31 -1.68 15.88 1.34
N ARG A 32 -2.13 15.82 0.07
CA ARG A 32 -1.72 16.76 -0.99
C ARG A 32 -2.24 18.16 -0.67
N VAL A 33 -3.51 18.24 -0.29
CA VAL A 33 -4.23 19.44 0.15
C VAL A 33 -5.14 19.00 1.30
N TRP A 34 -5.12 19.71 2.43
CA TRP A 34 -6.03 19.45 3.53
C TRP A 34 -6.78 20.73 3.89
N ASP A 35 -8.10 20.67 3.71
CA ASP A 35 -9.03 21.76 4.04
C ASP A 35 -9.57 21.69 5.48
N GLY A 36 -9.12 20.70 6.27
CA GLY A 36 -9.60 20.45 7.62
C GLY A 36 -10.95 19.73 7.70
N LEU A 37 -11.60 19.43 6.57
CA LEU A 37 -12.97 18.91 6.54
C LEU A 37 -13.03 17.45 6.12
N THR A 38 -12.62 17.15 4.88
CA THR A 38 -12.77 15.80 4.32
C THR A 38 -11.51 15.41 3.57
N MET A 39 -10.99 14.23 3.87
CA MET A 39 -9.81 13.68 3.20
C MET A 39 -10.23 12.42 2.44
N TYR A 40 -9.83 12.35 1.17
CA TYR A 40 -10.04 11.17 0.34
C TYR A 40 -8.73 10.45 0.11
N VAL A 41 -8.79 9.12 -0.04
CA VAL A 41 -7.60 8.30 -0.30
C VAL A 41 -6.84 8.78 -1.54
N ARG A 42 -7.56 9.19 -2.60
CA ARG A 42 -6.95 9.73 -3.83
C ARG A 42 -6.16 11.03 -3.63
N ASP A 43 -6.43 11.76 -2.55
CA ASP A 43 -5.79 13.04 -2.24
C ASP A 43 -4.55 12.86 -1.35
N LEU A 44 -4.19 11.60 -1.04
CA LEU A 44 -2.94 11.26 -0.38
C LEU A 44 -1.79 11.23 -1.39
N ASP A 45 -0.66 11.80 -0.99
CA ASP A 45 0.53 11.98 -1.79
C ASP A 45 1.49 10.80 -1.58
N TYR A 46 1.56 9.93 -2.59
CA TYR A 46 2.46 8.79 -2.58
C TYR A 46 3.93 9.17 -2.46
N VAL A 47 4.34 10.30 -3.05
CA VAL A 47 5.74 10.74 -2.99
C VAL A 47 6.11 11.12 -1.55
N LYS A 48 5.23 11.83 -0.84
CA LYS A 48 5.44 12.13 0.59
C LYS A 48 5.56 10.87 1.43
N TRP A 49 4.72 9.87 1.17
CA TRP A 49 4.78 8.60 1.87
C TRP A 49 6.11 7.89 1.64
N VAL A 50 6.56 7.75 0.39
CA VAL A 50 7.87 7.14 0.07
C VAL A 50 9.01 7.91 0.73
N THR A 51 9.00 9.24 0.68
CA THR A 51 10.01 10.07 1.38
C THR A 51 10.03 9.79 2.88
N ALA A 52 8.87 9.71 3.53
CA ALA A 52 8.78 9.41 4.95
C ALA A 52 9.32 8.00 5.29
N LEU A 53 9.08 7.01 4.41
CA LEU A 53 9.66 5.67 4.55
C LEU A 53 11.19 5.71 4.48
N ILE A 54 11.77 6.45 3.54
CA ILE A 54 13.22 6.58 3.37
C ILE A 54 13.84 7.24 4.61
N GLU A 55 13.26 8.36 5.05
CA GLU A 55 13.82 9.18 6.14
C GLU A 55 13.67 8.53 7.52
N THR A 56 12.53 7.88 7.77
CA THR A 56 12.18 7.40 9.12
C THR A 56 12.35 5.89 9.25
N CYS A 57 12.07 5.15 8.17
CA CYS A 57 11.97 3.70 8.21
C CYS A 57 13.13 2.97 7.53
N ASP A 58 14.20 3.66 7.10
CA ASP A 58 15.36 3.06 6.43
C ASP A 58 14.96 2.28 5.17
N PHE A 59 13.93 2.78 4.48
CA PHE A 59 13.46 2.22 3.22
C PHE A 59 14.42 2.60 2.09
N ASP A 60 14.67 1.66 1.19
CA ASP A 60 15.50 1.85 0.02
C ASP A 60 14.77 1.23 -1.18
N PRO A 61 14.27 2.04 -2.12
CA PRO A 61 13.47 1.53 -3.24
C PRO A 61 14.27 0.64 -4.21
N GLU A 62 15.60 0.61 -4.15
CA GLU A 62 16.43 -0.26 -5.01
C GLU A 62 16.56 -1.69 -4.46
N ILE A 63 16.34 -1.88 -3.16
CA ILE A 63 16.54 -3.18 -2.49
C ILE A 63 15.40 -3.60 -1.58
N HIS A 64 14.39 -2.75 -1.38
CA HIS A 64 13.21 -3.04 -0.58
C HIS A 64 11.90 -2.90 -1.36
N PHE A 65 10.89 -3.69 -0.97
CA PHE A 65 9.49 -3.46 -1.29
C PHE A 65 8.75 -3.00 -0.04
N ALA A 66 7.78 -2.11 -0.23
CA ALA A 66 6.71 -1.92 0.72
C ALA A 66 5.55 -2.86 0.36
N ARG A 67 5.11 -3.66 1.32
CA ARG A 67 4.14 -4.73 1.16
C ARG A 67 2.89 -4.43 1.98
N TYR A 68 1.73 -4.82 1.46
CA TYR A 68 0.46 -4.76 2.15
C TYR A 68 -0.21 -6.14 2.13
N THR A 69 -1.10 -6.37 3.09
CA THR A 69 -2.03 -7.51 3.08
C THR A 69 -3.44 -6.98 3.09
N VAL A 70 -4.28 -7.45 2.18
CA VAL A 70 -5.72 -7.18 2.13
C VAL A 70 -6.49 -8.47 2.31
N TYR A 71 -7.75 -8.36 2.72
CA TYR A 71 -8.63 -9.51 2.84
C TYR A 71 -9.78 -9.40 1.84
N CYS A 72 -9.82 -10.33 0.90
CA CYS A 72 -10.86 -10.44 -0.11
C CYS A 72 -11.56 -11.78 0.05
N ASP A 73 -12.89 -11.78 0.22
CA ASP A 73 -13.71 -12.99 0.33
C ASP A 73 -13.24 -14.02 1.38
N GLY A 74 -12.66 -13.53 2.49
CA GLY A 74 -12.14 -14.37 3.57
C GLY A 74 -10.71 -14.89 3.36
N PHE A 75 -10.06 -14.52 2.25
CA PHE A 75 -8.67 -14.87 1.95
C PHE A 75 -7.75 -13.67 2.13
N GLU A 76 -6.56 -13.94 2.69
CA GLU A 76 -5.47 -12.97 2.76
C GLU A 76 -4.73 -12.93 1.42
N VAL A 77 -4.64 -11.74 0.83
CA VAL A 77 -3.87 -11.47 -0.39
C VAL A 77 -2.80 -10.46 -0.06
N THR A 78 -1.55 -10.82 -0.34
CA THR A 78 -0.39 -9.96 -0.10
C THR A 78 0.11 -9.38 -1.41
N GLY A 79 0.36 -8.08 -1.44
CA GLY A 79 0.84 -7.36 -2.62
C GLY A 79 1.99 -6.42 -2.30
N ASN A 80 2.82 -6.14 -3.30
CA ASN A 80 3.89 -5.14 -3.19
C ASN A 80 3.44 -3.82 -3.84
N ILE A 81 3.89 -2.71 -3.26
CA ILE A 81 3.58 -1.35 -3.70
C ILE A 81 4.67 -0.90 -4.66
N PHE A 82 4.30 -0.73 -5.92
CA PHE A 82 5.20 -0.29 -6.99
C PHE A 82 4.86 1.13 -7.48
N CYS A 83 3.67 1.63 -7.15
CA CYS A 83 3.17 2.92 -7.60
C CYS A 83 2.05 3.44 -6.68
N GLU A 84 1.67 4.70 -6.90
CA GLU A 84 0.59 5.38 -6.18
C GLU A 84 -0.74 4.62 -6.24
N ALA A 85 -1.11 4.05 -7.40
CA ALA A 85 -2.35 3.30 -7.54
C ALA A 85 -2.41 2.06 -6.62
N HIS A 86 -1.29 1.32 -6.49
CA HIS A 86 -1.21 0.17 -5.58
C HIS A 86 -1.35 0.60 -4.13
N TRP A 87 -0.74 1.73 -3.77
CA TRP A 87 -0.82 2.28 -2.43
C TRP A 87 -2.25 2.74 -2.09
N HIS A 88 -2.90 3.49 -2.99
CA HIS A 88 -4.30 3.90 -2.82
C HIS A 88 -5.24 2.69 -2.73
N TYR A 89 -5.03 1.66 -3.55
CA TYR A 89 -5.78 0.41 -3.47
C TYR A 89 -5.61 -0.27 -2.09
N ALA A 90 -4.37 -0.44 -1.64
CA ALA A 90 -4.06 -1.06 -0.35
C ALA A 90 -4.72 -0.32 0.82
N ILE A 91 -4.71 1.02 0.78
CA ILE A 91 -5.39 1.86 1.78
C ILE A 91 -6.89 1.62 1.71
N GLY A 92 -7.47 1.77 0.52
CA GLY A 92 -8.91 1.65 0.31
C GLY A 92 -9.45 0.35 0.86
N MET A 93 -8.77 -0.77 0.58
CA MET A 93 -9.18 -2.10 1.02
C MET A 93 -9.02 -2.37 2.52
N ASN A 94 -8.21 -1.58 3.23
CA ASN A 94 -7.88 -1.81 4.64
C ASN A 94 -8.40 -0.73 5.61
N LEU A 95 -9.15 0.28 5.14
CA LEU A 95 -9.63 1.39 5.98
C LEU A 95 -10.31 0.96 7.28
N GLU A 96 -11.11 -0.11 7.26
CA GLU A 96 -11.83 -0.62 8.45
C GLU A 96 -10.98 -1.51 9.35
N ARG A 97 -9.87 -2.05 8.84
CA ARG A 97 -9.02 -3.04 9.53
C ARG A 97 -7.75 -2.42 10.11
N GLY A 98 -7.41 -1.22 9.64
CA GLY A 98 -6.16 -0.53 9.97
C GLY A 98 -5.17 -0.63 8.82
N LEU A 99 -4.36 0.42 8.68
CA LEU A 99 -3.40 0.54 7.59
C LEU A 99 -2.03 0.06 8.07
N GLU A 100 -1.70 -1.18 7.73
CA GLU A 100 -0.42 -1.81 8.08
C GLU A 100 0.36 -2.17 6.82
N PHE A 101 1.64 -1.81 6.81
CA PHE A 101 2.58 -2.05 5.72
C PHE A 101 3.86 -2.68 6.26
N GLU A 102 4.56 -3.41 5.41
CA GLU A 102 5.83 -4.03 5.75
C GLU A 102 6.93 -3.60 4.79
N ILE A 103 8.12 -3.32 5.29
CA ILE A 103 9.32 -3.20 4.46
C ILE A 103 10.00 -4.56 4.43
N VAL A 104 10.18 -5.11 3.22
CA VAL A 104 10.74 -6.44 2.95
C VAL A 104 11.82 -6.34 1.86
N PRO A 105 12.80 -7.26 1.79
CA PRO A 105 13.83 -7.22 0.74
C PRO A 105 13.26 -7.55 -0.64
N GLN A 106 13.87 -7.01 -1.70
CA GLN A 106 13.53 -7.32 -3.09
C GLN A 106 14.06 -8.68 -3.54
N ASP A 107 15.03 -9.27 -2.82
CA ASP A 107 15.71 -10.50 -3.20
C ASP A 107 14.78 -11.73 -3.20
N GLY A 108 14.18 -12.00 -4.36
CA GLY A 108 14.39 -13.26 -5.07
C GLY A 108 13.70 -14.55 -4.56
N GLN A 109 12.42 -14.53 -4.20
CA GLN A 109 11.41 -15.53 -4.60
C GLN A 109 10.08 -15.27 -3.89
N LEU A 110 9.04 -15.06 -4.70
CA LEU A 110 7.66 -15.37 -4.33
C LEU A 110 7.56 -16.91 -4.25
N GLU A 111 7.48 -17.49 -3.05
CA GLU A 111 6.85 -18.80 -2.91
C GLU A 111 5.33 -18.58 -2.97
N THR A 112 4.70 -19.04 -4.06
CA THR A 112 3.25 -19.06 -4.22
C THR A 112 2.64 -20.32 -3.62
N ASN A 113 1.70 -20.08 -2.69
CA ASN A 113 0.54 -20.87 -2.20
C ASN A 113 0.69 -22.30 -1.66
N HIS A 114 -0.26 -22.64 -0.77
CA HIS A 114 -0.74 -24.01 -0.52
C HIS A 114 -1.89 -24.42 -1.46
N ASP A 115 -1.90 -23.90 -2.69
CA ASP A 115 -2.18 -24.68 -3.91
C ASP A 115 -1.00 -24.69 -4.90
N GLY A 116 0.13 -24.08 -4.52
CA GLY A 116 1.47 -24.41 -5.04
C GLY A 116 1.78 -24.04 -6.48
N THR A 117 0.90 -23.37 -7.21
CA THR A 117 1.18 -22.92 -8.58
C THR A 117 1.63 -21.47 -8.61
N LEU A 118 2.71 -21.19 -9.34
CA LEU A 118 3.01 -19.85 -9.84
C LEU A 118 1.87 -19.48 -10.80
N ASN A 119 1.01 -18.52 -10.44
CA ASN A 119 0.01 -18.04 -11.39
C ASN A 119 0.68 -17.09 -12.38
N ASP A 120 1.29 -17.70 -13.39
CA ASP A 120 1.36 -17.13 -14.72
C ASP A 120 -0.09 -16.92 -15.19
N THR A 121 -0.66 -15.73 -14.95
CA THR A 121 -1.84 -15.11 -15.63
C THR A 121 -2.42 -13.98 -14.80
N THR A 122 -1.66 -12.92 -14.60
CA THR A 122 -2.15 -11.57 -14.91
C THR A 122 -0.90 -10.76 -15.18
N GLY A 123 -0.58 -10.54 -16.46
CA GLY A 123 0.56 -9.68 -16.79
C GLY A 123 0.41 -8.34 -16.07
N ARG A 124 1.51 -7.67 -15.73
CA ARG A 124 1.48 -6.31 -15.15
C ARG A 124 0.44 -5.42 -15.85
N GLU A 125 0.33 -5.54 -17.16
CA GLU A 125 -0.64 -4.83 -17.99
C GLU A 125 -2.10 -5.23 -17.75
N GLU A 126 -2.40 -6.51 -17.52
CA GLU A 126 -3.75 -6.99 -17.23
C GLU A 126 -4.22 -6.59 -15.82
N PHE A 127 -3.29 -6.53 -14.84
CA PHE A 127 -3.60 -6.06 -13.48
C PHE A 127 -3.83 -4.54 -13.48
N LEU A 128 -2.97 -3.79 -14.18
CA LEU A 128 -3.16 -2.35 -14.35
C LEU A 128 -4.44 -2.03 -15.12
N ALA A 129 -4.78 -2.80 -16.15
CA ALA A 129 -6.04 -2.65 -16.88
C ALA A 129 -7.26 -2.95 -16.01
N TRP A 130 -7.20 -3.98 -15.16
CA TRP A 130 -8.27 -4.25 -14.19
C TRP A 130 -8.41 -3.13 -13.16
N VAL A 131 -7.29 -2.61 -12.63
CA VAL A 131 -7.31 -1.46 -11.71
C VAL A 131 -7.89 -0.22 -12.39
N ASP A 132 -7.49 0.09 -13.62
CA ASP A 132 -8.01 1.23 -14.38
C ASP A 132 -9.52 1.10 -14.66
N ASP A 133 -10.01 -0.10 -14.96
CA ASP A 133 -11.44 -0.37 -15.18
C ASP A 133 -12.30 -0.09 -13.92
N GLN A 134 -11.74 -0.30 -12.71
CA GLN A 134 -12.38 0.06 -11.44
C GLN A 134 -12.45 1.59 -11.20
N TYR A 135 -11.67 2.40 -11.92
CA TYR A 135 -11.66 3.87 -11.83
C TYR A 135 -12.43 4.57 -12.96
N VAL A 136 -12.85 3.87 -14.01
CA VAL A 136 -13.53 4.44 -15.20
C VAL A 136 -15.05 4.23 -15.20
N SER A 137 -15.61 3.46 -14.25
CA SER A 137 -17.06 3.28 -14.17
C SER A 137 -17.74 4.44 -13.44
N ASP A 138 -18.40 5.31 -14.23
CA ASP A 138 -19.33 6.38 -13.81
C ASP A 138 -20.49 5.89 -12.92
#